data_AF-A0A556TTS9-F1
#
_entry.id   AF-A0A556TTS9-F1
#
_cell.length_a   1.000
_cell.length_b   1.000
_cell.length_c   1.000
_cell.angle_alpha   90.00
_cell.angle_beta   90.00
_cell.angle_gamma   90.00
#
_symmetry.space_group_name_H-M   'P 1'
#
loop_
_entity.id
_entity.type
_entity.pdbx_description
1 polymer ?
#
loop_
_entity_poly.entity_id
_entity_poly.type
_entity_poly.pdbx_seq_one_letter_code
_entity_poly.pdbx_strand_id
1 'polypeptide(L)'
;MMSSFQTAMALHPAKEEALLVWINGLQLDAPVQRLTHLQDGILLLKFVYKLKGEEPSQAPVHLPQAERLSIISDFLHGVCHGEECVVLALAKGRMLELELTKLQIAAMLRYVQRGASGLSLREGLDKLLTTSSLTHTSSVSSTSSFSDDGSPFFPRTCRSPLVNFVELDTVASSSFIGSPLQELMSTPQVQVKRLRKELAREGDVRDELERELAERITLLSEKEGQIGQLQHRLQRLQRDQEEMEKEHKATLAELQQKNDGLLTRVHEVLKQCRDFKTDNVQKEKRIDELMEENGVLASQVRNTFTQLTRAEEEIAKLTEAHSSSQTEWGNKRDLLQRELNQALTDRESLSEQIQILQGKISVLEDELAKLSQQPQEKGEVLGPIVEREKLQQEVADLTLKLSQLEETISLLETEKMSVETLLAEERMAFEKETLRLEGRVADLQQSINNIQVEKDAQEQASRIKQETLALQIAALETELTHLQQLEVQLTTAIATAAELRQQRGMLEAKVTSLEDMVQSLQSKCQNMEGENATQQEVLNAVRENLQNAQISLAEYEKKLADHEKVVEENASLRARICALDDTIADLQTEMDAERKEALSFLRQTSSRKL
;
A
#
# COMPACT_ATOMS: atom_id res chain seq x y z
N MET A 1 -24.00 0.20 -9.19
CA MET A 1 -23.36 -0.07 -7.88
C MET A 1 -23.20 1.21 -7.06
N MET A 2 -24.28 1.96 -6.80
CA MET A 2 -24.24 3.18 -5.94
C MET A 2 -25.35 3.18 -4.89
N SER A 3 -25.84 2.00 -4.49
CA SER A 3 -26.91 1.87 -3.47
C SER A 3 -26.47 1.11 -2.23
N SER A 4 -25.22 0.64 -2.15
CA SER A 4 -24.77 -0.29 -1.11
C SER A 4 -23.92 0.36 -0.01
N PHE A 5 -23.59 1.66 -0.15
CA PHE A 5 -22.77 2.39 0.82
C PHE A 5 -23.57 3.29 1.76
N GLN A 6 -24.90 3.33 1.63
CA GLN A 6 -25.76 4.25 2.41
C GLN A 6 -26.35 3.62 3.67
N THR A 7 -26.06 2.35 3.97
CA THR A 7 -26.62 1.63 5.14
C THR A 7 -25.58 1.31 6.22
N ALA A 8 -24.36 1.84 6.09
CA ALA A 8 -23.37 1.81 7.16
C ALA A 8 -23.41 3.16 7.90
N MET A 9 -23.71 3.14 9.21
CA MET A 9 -23.76 4.28 10.16
C MET A 9 -25.08 5.01 10.39
N ALA A 10 -26.22 4.32 10.37
CA ALA A 10 -27.39 4.80 11.14
C ALA A 10 -27.14 4.55 12.64
N LEU A 11 -27.14 5.60 13.46
CA LEU A 11 -27.10 5.46 14.93
C LEU A 11 -28.42 4.78 15.35
N HIS A 12 -28.36 3.73 16.17
CA HIS A 12 -29.58 3.03 16.61
C HIS A 12 -30.52 4.02 17.34
N PRO A 13 -31.85 4.05 17.06
CA PRO A 13 -32.78 5.05 17.60
C PRO A 13 -32.75 5.19 19.13
N ALA A 14 -32.61 4.07 19.84
CA ALA A 14 -32.47 4.05 21.30
C ALA A 14 -31.20 4.75 21.82
N LYS A 15 -30.11 4.75 21.02
CA LYS A 15 -28.86 5.46 21.36
C LYS A 15 -28.99 6.95 21.09
N GLU A 16 -29.66 7.33 20.00
CA GLU A 16 -29.96 8.73 19.69
C GLU A 16 -30.84 9.36 20.78
N GLU A 17 -31.91 8.67 21.21
CA GLU A 17 -32.79 9.15 22.27
C GLU A 17 -32.06 9.32 23.60
N ALA A 18 -31.24 8.34 23.99
CA ALA A 18 -30.45 8.41 25.23
C ALA A 18 -29.43 9.57 25.22
N LEU A 19 -28.79 9.83 24.07
CA LEU A 19 -27.88 10.97 23.89
C LEU A 19 -28.61 12.29 23.96
N LEU A 20 -29.78 12.42 23.32
CA LEU A 20 -30.59 13.62 23.36
C LEU A 20 -31.09 13.94 24.77
N VAL A 21 -31.51 12.92 25.53
CA VAL A 21 -31.89 13.09 26.95
C VAL A 21 -30.71 13.60 27.79
N TRP A 22 -29.50 13.09 27.54
CA TRP A 22 -28.30 13.56 28.24
C TRP A 22 -27.92 15.00 27.85
N ILE A 23 -27.90 15.31 26.55
CA ILE A 23 -27.59 16.67 26.05
C ILE A 23 -28.58 17.69 26.59
N ASN A 24 -29.88 17.36 26.57
CA ASN A 24 -30.91 18.24 27.12
C ASN A 24 -30.82 18.38 28.65
N GLY A 25 -30.33 17.34 29.35
CA GLY A 25 -30.04 17.37 30.78
C GLY A 25 -28.91 18.34 31.16
N LEU A 26 -28.04 18.73 30.20
CA LEU A 26 -26.97 19.69 30.42
C LEU A 26 -27.45 21.16 30.39
N GLN A 27 -28.73 21.43 30.10
CA GLN A 27 -29.35 22.76 30.12
C GLN A 27 -28.51 23.84 29.38
N LEU A 28 -28.09 23.54 28.14
CA LEU A 28 -27.26 24.45 27.34
C LEU A 28 -28.09 25.51 26.58
N ASP A 29 -29.30 25.13 26.15
CA ASP A 29 -30.27 25.99 25.46
C ASP A 29 -31.64 25.26 25.41
N ALA A 30 -32.54 25.69 24.51
CA ALA A 30 -33.80 25.01 24.21
C ALA A 30 -33.63 23.49 23.90
N PRO A 31 -34.59 22.65 24.31
CA PRO A 31 -34.46 21.19 24.22
C PRO A 31 -34.40 20.71 22.76
N VAL A 32 -33.38 19.90 22.48
CA VAL A 32 -33.10 19.32 21.16
C VAL A 32 -33.88 18.02 20.97
N GLN A 33 -34.61 17.91 19.87
CA GLN A 33 -35.43 16.73 19.57
C GLN A 33 -34.76 15.72 18.63
N ARG A 34 -33.75 16.13 17.84
CA ARG A 34 -33.04 15.27 16.88
C ARG A 34 -31.56 15.67 16.78
N LEU A 35 -30.67 14.70 16.55
CA LEU A 35 -29.23 14.96 16.43
C LEU A 35 -28.85 15.85 15.23
N THR A 36 -29.73 15.96 14.23
CA THR A 36 -29.55 16.87 13.09
C THR A 36 -29.53 18.34 13.48
N HIS A 37 -30.17 18.71 14.60
CA HIS A 37 -30.16 20.10 15.08
C HIS A 37 -28.82 20.51 15.69
N LEU A 38 -27.88 19.56 15.89
CA LEU A 38 -26.53 19.85 16.38
C LEU A 38 -25.53 20.14 15.24
N GLN A 39 -25.96 20.01 13.98
CA GLN A 39 -25.12 20.21 12.79
C GLN A 39 -24.58 21.64 12.66
N ASP A 40 -25.34 22.62 13.15
CA ASP A 40 -24.91 24.02 13.16
C ASP A 40 -23.71 24.27 14.10
N GLY A 41 -23.36 23.33 14.96
CA GLY A 41 -22.24 23.43 15.89
C GLY A 41 -22.46 24.46 17.01
N ILE A 42 -23.64 25.09 17.13
CA ILE A 42 -23.91 26.13 18.12
C ILE A 42 -23.94 25.51 19.52
N LEU A 43 -24.71 24.44 19.68
CA LEU A 43 -24.86 23.74 20.95
C LEU A 43 -23.59 23.00 21.36
N LEU A 44 -22.84 22.45 20.38
CA LEU A 44 -21.54 21.83 20.62
C LEU A 44 -20.51 22.86 21.09
N LEU A 45 -20.53 24.07 20.55
CA LEU A 45 -19.66 25.15 21.00
C LEU A 45 -20.00 25.58 22.43
N LYS A 46 -21.28 25.78 22.74
CA LYS A 46 -21.74 26.06 24.12
C LYS A 46 -21.34 24.95 25.09
N PHE A 47 -21.40 23.69 24.65
CA PHE A 47 -20.97 22.56 25.45
C PHE A 47 -19.46 22.57 25.72
N VAL A 48 -18.62 22.88 24.71
CA VAL A 48 -17.17 23.04 24.87
C VAL A 48 -16.83 24.14 25.88
N TYR A 49 -17.52 25.28 25.82
CA TYR A 49 -17.30 26.38 26.77
C TYR A 49 -17.71 25.96 28.20
N LYS A 50 -18.80 25.21 28.33
CA LYS A 50 -19.19 24.63 29.62
C LYS A 50 -18.17 23.61 30.15
N LEU A 51 -17.54 22.82 29.27
CA LEU A 51 -16.43 21.91 29.63
C LEU A 51 -15.16 22.64 30.03
N LYS A 52 -14.91 23.85 29.51
CA LYS A 52 -13.82 24.74 29.93
C LYS A 52 -14.08 25.43 31.27
N GLY A 53 -15.29 25.28 31.84
CA GLY A 53 -15.72 25.97 33.05
C GLY A 53 -16.18 27.41 32.82
N GLU A 54 -16.43 27.78 31.56
CA GLU A 54 -16.94 29.11 31.18
C GLU A 54 -18.47 29.06 30.98
N GLU A 55 -19.14 30.21 31.16
CA GLU A 55 -20.60 30.29 30.99
C GLU A 55 -20.98 30.08 29.52
N PRO A 56 -21.96 29.21 29.20
CA PRO A 56 -22.34 28.88 27.81
C PRO A 56 -22.93 30.07 27.04
N SER A 57 -23.27 31.17 27.72
CA SER A 57 -23.69 32.44 27.12
C SER A 57 -22.53 33.22 26.48
N GLN A 58 -21.28 32.91 26.82
CA GLN A 58 -20.08 33.58 26.31
C GLN A 58 -19.55 32.94 25.01
N ALA A 59 -20.12 31.81 24.60
CA ALA A 59 -19.73 31.14 23.36
C ALA A 59 -20.02 32.05 22.14
N PRO A 60 -19.09 32.23 21.19
CA PRO A 60 -19.27 33.10 20.03
C PRO A 60 -20.16 32.42 18.97
N VAL A 61 -21.48 32.41 19.24
CA VAL A 61 -22.50 31.76 18.40
C VAL A 61 -22.67 32.44 17.03
N HIS A 62 -22.36 33.74 16.93
CA HIS A 62 -22.52 34.54 15.72
C HIS A 62 -21.49 34.25 14.61
N LEU A 63 -20.43 33.49 14.92
CA LEU A 63 -19.39 33.15 13.93
C LEU A 63 -19.93 32.22 12.84
N PRO A 64 -19.38 32.24 11.61
CA PRO A 64 -19.72 31.26 10.58
C PRO A 64 -19.54 29.81 11.06
N GLN A 65 -20.37 28.89 10.56
CA GLN A 65 -20.38 27.48 10.99
C GLN A 65 -19.00 26.81 10.89
N ALA A 66 -18.24 27.10 9.83
CA ALA A 66 -16.89 26.57 9.64
C ALA A 66 -15.93 26.98 10.77
N GLU A 67 -16.00 28.24 11.22
CA GLU A 67 -15.18 28.74 12.32
C GLU A 67 -15.61 28.15 13.66
N ARG A 68 -16.92 28.00 13.91
CA ARG A 68 -17.44 27.34 15.12
C ARG A 68 -16.94 25.90 15.22
N LEU A 69 -17.00 25.16 14.11
CA LEU A 69 -16.52 23.77 14.04
C LEU A 69 -15.00 23.67 14.16
N SER A 70 -14.25 24.66 13.67
CA SER A 70 -12.80 24.76 13.87
C SER A 70 -12.46 24.88 15.36
N ILE A 71 -13.12 25.80 16.08
CA ILE A 71 -12.89 26.01 17.52
C ILE A 71 -13.19 24.73 18.32
N ILE A 72 -14.27 24.02 17.96
CA ILE A 72 -14.62 22.74 18.59
C ILE A 72 -13.56 21.67 18.29
N SER A 73 -13.09 21.60 17.05
CA SER A 73 -12.04 20.67 16.63
C SER A 73 -10.71 20.93 17.34
N ASP A 74 -10.30 22.19 17.47
CA ASP A 74 -9.06 22.59 18.14
C ASP A 74 -9.09 22.24 19.63
N PHE A 75 -10.23 22.46 20.28
CA PHE A 75 -10.43 22.03 21.67
C PHE A 75 -10.32 20.51 21.81
N LEU A 76 -11.00 19.74 20.95
CA LEU A 76 -10.93 18.28 20.98
C LEU A 76 -9.52 17.76 20.66
N HIS A 77 -8.77 18.43 19.79
CA HIS A 77 -7.38 18.09 19.49
C HIS A 77 -6.47 18.28 20.72
N GLY A 78 -6.69 19.34 21.50
CA GLY A 78 -5.94 19.59 22.73
C GLY A 78 -6.26 18.60 23.86
N VAL A 79 -7.42 17.93 23.78
CA VAL A 79 -7.98 17.15 24.88
C VAL A 79 -7.92 15.63 24.63
N CYS A 80 -8.03 15.20 23.37
CA CYS A 80 -8.02 13.79 22.96
C CYS A 80 -6.64 13.38 22.42
N HIS A 81 -5.66 13.17 23.29
CA HIS A 81 -4.39 12.58 22.91
C HIS A 81 -4.53 11.06 22.78
N GLY A 82 -4.62 10.53 21.55
CA GLY A 82 -4.46 9.09 21.30
C GLY A 82 -5.26 8.44 20.17
N GLU A 83 -6.13 9.14 19.44
CA GLU A 83 -6.83 8.55 18.29
C GLU A 83 -6.76 9.45 17.05
N GLU A 84 -5.74 9.22 16.22
CA GLU A 84 -5.49 9.96 14.97
C GLU A 84 -6.66 9.90 13.96
N CYS A 85 -7.55 8.91 14.09
CA CYS A 85 -8.61 8.65 13.10
C CYS A 85 -9.78 9.65 13.16
N VAL A 86 -10.14 10.14 14.35
CA VAL A 86 -11.23 11.12 14.54
C VAL A 86 -10.77 12.52 14.13
N VAL A 87 -9.51 12.83 14.42
CA VAL A 87 -8.89 14.15 14.29
C VAL A 87 -8.55 14.49 12.83
N LEU A 88 -8.13 13.50 12.03
CA LEU A 88 -7.79 13.70 10.61
C LEU A 88 -9.02 13.88 9.70
N ALA A 89 -10.18 13.34 10.08
CA ALA A 89 -11.42 13.49 9.32
C ALA A 89 -12.06 14.88 9.52
N LEU A 90 -11.94 15.44 10.73
CA LEU A 90 -12.40 16.78 11.11
C LEU A 90 -11.65 17.88 10.37
N ALA A 91 -10.32 17.79 10.29
CA ALA A 91 -9.47 18.79 9.66
C ALA A 91 -9.57 18.83 8.12
N LYS A 92 -10.15 17.79 7.49
CA LYS A 92 -10.16 17.64 6.03
C LYS A 92 -11.55 17.77 5.38
N GLY A 93 -12.58 18.14 6.14
CA GLY A 93 -13.92 18.47 5.61
C GLY A 93 -14.61 17.36 4.80
N ARG A 94 -14.22 16.10 5.00
CA ARG A 94 -14.55 14.98 4.09
C ARG A 94 -15.59 13.99 4.60
N MET A 95 -16.32 14.33 5.66
CA MET A 95 -17.35 13.47 6.24
C MET A 95 -18.70 14.19 6.25
N LEU A 96 -19.79 13.47 5.95
CA LEU A 96 -21.16 13.99 6.00
C LEU A 96 -21.40 14.70 7.34
N GLU A 97 -21.97 15.91 7.33
CA GLU A 97 -22.10 16.78 8.51
C GLU A 97 -22.73 16.08 9.73
N LEU A 98 -23.62 15.11 9.51
CA LEU A 98 -24.25 14.31 10.55
C LEU A 98 -23.32 13.27 11.18
N GLU A 99 -22.36 12.73 10.43
CA GLU A 99 -21.35 11.82 10.97
C GLU A 99 -20.28 12.59 11.75
N LEU A 100 -20.03 13.84 11.37
CA LEU A 100 -19.09 14.72 12.06
C LEU A 100 -19.58 15.04 13.47
N THR A 101 -20.86 15.37 13.60
CA THR A 101 -21.46 15.69 14.90
C THR A 101 -21.53 14.46 15.80
N LYS A 102 -21.81 13.26 15.26
CA LYS A 102 -21.74 11.99 16.02
C LYS A 102 -20.33 11.71 16.55
N LEU A 103 -19.30 11.89 15.72
CA LEU A 103 -17.90 11.69 16.12
C LEU A 103 -17.46 12.69 17.20
N GLN A 104 -17.84 13.97 17.04
CA GLN A 104 -17.56 15.03 18.01
C GLN A 104 -18.23 14.75 19.36
N ILE A 105 -19.51 14.34 19.36
CA ILE A 105 -20.24 13.98 20.57
C ILE A 105 -19.59 12.75 21.24
N ALA A 106 -19.17 11.73 20.48
CA ALA A 106 -18.49 10.56 21.03
C ALA A 106 -17.11 10.89 21.65
N ALA A 107 -16.34 11.79 21.02
CA ALA A 107 -15.06 12.27 21.58
C ALA A 107 -15.28 13.08 22.86
N MET A 108 -16.27 13.96 22.85
CA MET A 108 -16.70 14.75 24.00
C MET A 108 -17.15 13.88 25.18
N LEU A 109 -17.95 12.83 24.92
CA LEU A 109 -18.40 11.88 25.94
C LEU A 109 -17.24 11.10 26.55
N ARG A 110 -16.26 10.68 25.75
CA ARG A 110 -15.04 10.01 26.25
C ARG A 110 -14.20 10.93 27.12
N TYR A 111 -14.13 12.22 26.80
CA TYR A 111 -13.47 13.20 27.66
C TYR A 111 -14.18 13.34 29.02
N VAL A 112 -15.50 13.42 29.01
CA VAL A 112 -16.31 13.46 30.24
C VAL A 112 -16.14 12.16 31.06
N GLN A 113 -16.09 11.01 30.39
CA GLN A 113 -15.85 9.70 31.01
C GLN A 113 -14.46 9.58 31.67
N ARG A 114 -13.45 10.28 31.12
CA ARG A 114 -12.09 10.31 31.68
C ARG A 114 -11.96 11.18 32.94
N GLY A 115 -13.08 11.73 33.44
CA GLY A 115 -13.17 12.38 34.75
C GLY A 115 -12.68 13.82 34.81
N ALA A 116 -12.36 14.44 33.67
CA ALA A 116 -11.69 15.73 33.62
C ALA A 116 -12.58 16.96 33.90
N SER A 117 -13.91 16.85 33.77
CA SER A 117 -14.82 18.01 33.80
C SER A 117 -15.88 18.01 34.90
N GLY A 118 -15.86 17.05 35.84
CA GLY A 118 -16.81 17.00 36.97
C GLY A 118 -18.28 16.73 36.60
N LEU A 119 -18.60 16.59 35.31
CA LEU A 119 -19.93 16.23 34.82
C LEU A 119 -20.08 14.69 34.81
N SER A 120 -20.98 14.15 35.63
CA SER A 120 -21.24 12.70 35.63
C SER A 120 -22.12 12.30 34.45
N LEU A 121 -21.69 11.31 33.67
CA LEU A 121 -22.57 10.62 32.74
C LEU A 121 -23.68 9.92 33.54
N ARG A 122 -24.93 9.98 33.07
CA ARG A 122 -26.05 9.30 33.72
C ARG A 122 -25.77 7.79 33.74
N GLU A 123 -26.00 7.13 34.88
CA GLU A 123 -25.76 5.69 35.05
C GLU A 123 -26.43 4.89 33.92
N GLY A 124 -25.62 4.12 33.17
CA GLY A 124 -26.08 3.28 32.06
C GLY A 124 -25.84 3.84 30.66
N LEU A 125 -25.57 5.14 30.49
CA LEU A 125 -25.23 5.71 29.17
C LEU A 125 -23.88 5.16 28.67
N ASP A 126 -22.94 4.95 29.58
CA ASP A 126 -21.61 4.40 29.31
C ASP A 126 -21.69 2.99 28.69
N LYS A 127 -22.52 2.10 29.27
CA LYS A 127 -22.75 0.73 28.77
C LYS A 127 -23.39 0.70 27.38
N LEU A 128 -24.19 1.70 27.02
CA LEU A 128 -24.83 1.79 25.71
C LEU A 128 -23.88 2.30 24.61
N LEU A 129 -22.84 3.03 24.97
CA LEU A 129 -21.87 3.61 24.05
C LEU A 129 -20.66 2.68 23.83
N THR A 130 -20.18 2.04 24.89
CA THR A 130 -19.04 1.09 24.83
C THR A 130 -19.37 -0.24 24.16
N THR A 131 -20.65 -0.61 24.06
CA THR A 131 -21.12 -1.87 23.41
C THR A 131 -21.07 -1.85 21.87
N SER A 132 -20.34 -0.91 21.25
CA SER A 132 -20.31 -0.72 19.79
C SER A 132 -18.99 -1.09 19.11
N SER A 133 -17.99 -1.62 19.82
CA SER A 133 -16.79 -2.16 19.18
C SER A 133 -16.93 -3.66 19.00
N LEU A 134 -17.89 -4.08 18.17
CA LEU A 134 -18.05 -5.46 17.74
C LEU A 134 -18.60 -5.51 16.30
N THR A 135 -17.70 -5.42 15.31
CA THR A 135 -17.85 -6.29 14.14
C THR A 135 -17.45 -7.68 14.62
N HIS A 136 -18.43 -8.56 14.86
CA HIS A 136 -18.43 -9.98 14.51
C HIS A 136 -19.59 -10.69 15.21
N THR A 137 -20.10 -11.65 14.46
CA THR A 137 -21.25 -12.52 14.68
C THR A 137 -21.14 -13.38 15.95
N SER A 138 -22.30 -13.51 16.60
CA SER A 138 -22.76 -14.67 17.38
C SER A 138 -21.97 -15.12 18.62
N SER A 139 -22.54 -14.74 19.77
CA SER A 139 -23.18 -15.65 20.74
C SER A 139 -22.33 -16.37 21.82
N VAL A 140 -22.65 -15.94 23.05
CA VAL A 140 -22.69 -16.60 24.38
C VAL A 140 -21.40 -16.86 25.17
N SER A 141 -21.15 -15.92 26.08
CA SER A 141 -20.96 -16.11 27.54
C SER A 141 -19.88 -17.10 28.02
N SER A 142 -18.79 -16.59 28.57
CA SER A 142 -18.66 -16.34 30.03
C SER A 142 -17.22 -15.96 30.39
N THR A 143 -17.10 -14.75 30.95
CA THR A 143 -16.16 -14.29 31.99
C THR A 143 -14.98 -15.21 32.40
N SER A 144 -13.75 -14.76 32.16
CA SER A 144 -12.74 -14.61 33.21
C SER A 144 -11.61 -13.68 32.73
N SER A 145 -11.55 -12.48 33.30
CA SER A 145 -10.38 -11.61 33.22
C SER A 145 -9.33 -12.11 34.21
N PHE A 146 -8.16 -12.43 33.69
CA PHE A 146 -6.93 -12.51 34.46
C PHE A 146 -6.46 -11.09 34.78
N SER A 147 -6.23 -10.80 36.05
CA SER A 147 -5.32 -9.76 36.51
C SER A 147 -4.31 -10.45 37.40
N ASP A 148 -3.05 -10.39 37.03
CA ASP A 148 -1.91 -10.84 37.81
C ASP A 148 -1.29 -9.59 38.44
N ASP A 149 -1.25 -9.50 39.77
CA ASP A 149 -0.08 -9.06 40.55
C ASP A 149 -0.33 -9.16 42.07
N GLY A 150 0.63 -9.74 42.79
CA GLY A 150 0.94 -9.41 44.19
C GLY A 150 0.29 -10.19 45.34
N SER A 151 0.93 -11.30 45.76
CA SER A 151 1.20 -11.79 47.15
C SER A 151 0.10 -11.82 48.26
N PRO A 152 0.10 -12.81 49.19
CA PRO A 152 -1.10 -13.23 49.93
C PRO A 152 -1.29 -12.52 51.28
N PHE A 153 -2.54 -12.20 51.62
CA PHE A 153 -2.98 -11.97 53.00
C PHE A 153 -4.38 -12.56 53.21
N PHE A 154 -4.52 -13.43 54.21
CA PHE A 154 -5.81 -13.94 54.71
C PHE A 154 -6.65 -12.79 55.28
N PRO A 155 -7.98 -12.82 55.07
CA PRO A 155 -8.83 -12.99 56.26
C PRO A 155 -10.01 -13.95 56.06
N ARG A 156 -10.28 -14.64 57.17
CA ARG A 156 -11.50 -15.41 57.50
C ARG A 156 -12.74 -14.53 57.38
N THR A 157 -13.83 -15.06 56.79
CA THR A 157 -15.16 -15.07 57.44
C THR A 157 -16.15 -15.99 56.72
N CYS A 158 -16.59 -17.00 57.47
CA CYS A 158 -17.91 -17.64 57.55
C CYS A 158 -19.00 -17.24 56.52
N ARG A 159 -19.61 -18.24 55.88
CA ARG A 159 -20.95 -18.77 56.24
C ARG A 159 -21.34 -19.96 55.37
N SER A 160 -21.74 -21.03 56.06
CA SER A 160 -22.34 -22.29 55.59
C SER A 160 -23.75 -22.10 54.99
N PRO A 161 -24.22 -22.99 54.10
CA PRO A 161 -25.64 -23.26 53.95
C PRO A 161 -26.10 -24.23 55.07
N LEU A 162 -27.13 -23.81 55.80
CA LEU A 162 -27.87 -24.62 56.78
C LEU A 162 -28.38 -25.91 56.14
N VAL A 163 -28.07 -27.05 56.76
CA VAL A 163 -28.89 -28.27 56.67
C VAL A 163 -29.36 -28.60 58.08
N ASN A 164 -30.67 -28.56 58.29
CA ASN A 164 -31.31 -28.95 59.54
C ASN A 164 -31.23 -30.48 59.70
N PHE A 165 -30.57 -30.93 60.76
CA PHE A 165 -30.69 -32.31 61.21
C PHE A 165 -31.91 -32.43 62.13
N VAL A 166 -32.85 -33.31 61.75
CA VAL A 166 -33.85 -33.84 62.68
C VAL A 166 -33.20 -35.03 63.38
N GLU A 167 -32.97 -34.87 64.68
CA GLU A 167 -32.64 -35.94 65.62
C GLU A 167 -33.79 -36.97 65.61
N LEU A 168 -33.48 -38.19 65.20
CA LEU A 168 -34.31 -39.36 65.45
C LEU A 168 -33.60 -40.20 66.52
N ASP A 169 -34.09 -40.07 67.75
CA ASP A 169 -33.77 -40.93 68.87
C ASP A 169 -34.25 -42.37 68.61
N THR A 170 -33.29 -43.30 68.66
CA THR A 170 -33.36 -44.67 69.19
C THR A 170 -34.68 -45.46 69.12
N VAL A 171 -34.69 -46.51 68.28
CA VAL A 171 -35.31 -47.83 68.56
C VAL A 171 -34.54 -48.84 67.69
N ALA A 172 -33.74 -49.79 68.18
CA ALA A 172 -34.02 -50.78 69.19
C ALA A 172 -32.72 -51.26 69.87
N SER A 173 -32.61 -51.02 71.17
CA SER A 173 -31.99 -52.02 72.04
C SER A 173 -33.03 -53.12 72.25
N SER A 174 -32.75 -54.34 71.79
CA SER A 174 -33.29 -55.53 72.43
C SER A 174 -32.14 -56.23 73.14
N SER A 175 -32.00 -55.84 74.41
CA SER A 175 -31.33 -56.58 75.46
C SER A 175 -31.75 -58.05 75.43
N PHE A 176 -30.81 -58.93 75.10
CA PHE A 176 -30.92 -60.36 75.34
C PHE A 176 -30.88 -60.60 76.85
N ILE A 177 -32.03 -60.96 77.40
CA ILE A 177 -32.19 -61.46 78.76
C ILE A 177 -31.51 -62.83 78.85
N GLY A 178 -30.71 -63.03 79.90
CA GLY A 178 -30.01 -64.26 80.21
C GLY A 178 -30.93 -65.47 80.31
N SER A 179 -30.51 -66.54 79.64
CA SER A 179 -31.03 -67.90 79.72
C SER A 179 -29.86 -68.84 79.40
N PRO A 180 -29.92 -70.15 79.71
CA PRO A 180 -28.77 -71.05 79.88
C PRO A 180 -28.07 -71.46 78.57
N LEU A 181 -27.76 -70.47 77.72
CA LEU A 181 -26.86 -70.55 76.58
C LEU A 181 -25.47 -69.98 76.92
N GLN A 182 -25.30 -69.20 77.99
CA GLN A 182 -24.01 -68.60 78.39
C GLN A 182 -22.95 -69.66 78.74
N GLU A 183 -23.39 -70.79 79.32
CA GLU A 183 -22.52 -71.92 79.68
C GLU A 183 -22.20 -72.81 78.46
N LEU A 184 -23.09 -72.87 77.47
CA LEU A 184 -22.79 -73.45 76.15
C LEU A 184 -21.86 -72.52 75.33
N MET A 185 -22.01 -71.19 75.45
CA MET A 185 -21.22 -70.16 74.77
C MET A 185 -19.78 -70.00 75.29
N SER A 186 -19.48 -70.60 76.45
CA SER A 186 -18.14 -70.65 77.05
C SER A 186 -17.45 -72.01 76.88
N THR A 187 -18.05 -72.96 76.14
CA THR A 187 -17.31 -74.15 75.71
C THR A 187 -16.28 -73.80 74.63
N PRO A 188 -15.05 -74.36 74.67
CA PRO A 188 -14.00 -74.08 73.69
C PRO A 188 -14.46 -74.31 72.25
N GLN A 189 -15.35 -75.28 72.03
CA GLN A 189 -15.89 -75.60 70.70
C GLN A 189 -16.81 -74.50 70.14
N VAL A 190 -17.60 -73.82 70.98
CA VAL A 190 -18.48 -72.71 70.55
C VAL A 190 -17.68 -71.42 70.35
N GLN A 191 -16.66 -71.17 71.19
CA GLN A 191 -15.72 -70.06 70.99
C GLN A 191 -14.89 -70.21 69.71
N VAL A 192 -14.38 -71.43 69.41
CA VAL A 192 -13.69 -71.71 68.15
C VAL A 192 -14.63 -71.57 66.95
N LYS A 193 -15.89 -72.03 67.05
CA LYS A 193 -16.88 -71.80 65.97
C LYS A 193 -17.18 -70.32 65.76
N ARG A 194 -17.25 -69.52 66.83
CA ARG A 194 -17.41 -68.05 66.76
C ARG A 194 -16.19 -67.41 66.09
N LEU A 195 -14.98 -67.69 66.56
CA LEU A 195 -13.74 -67.16 65.97
C LEU A 195 -13.57 -67.59 64.50
N ARG A 196 -13.99 -68.80 64.12
CA ARG A 196 -14.02 -69.24 62.72
C ARG A 196 -15.01 -68.45 61.89
N LYS A 197 -16.21 -68.21 62.41
CA LYS A 197 -17.22 -67.35 61.74
C LYS A 197 -16.73 -65.90 61.65
N GLU A 198 -16.03 -65.42 62.67
CA GLU A 198 -15.43 -64.10 62.69
C GLU A 198 -14.25 -63.98 61.72
N LEU A 199 -13.43 -65.02 61.58
CA LEU A 199 -12.36 -65.05 60.58
C LEU A 199 -12.92 -65.13 59.15
N ALA A 200 -14.01 -65.86 58.95
CA ALA A 200 -14.69 -65.93 57.65
C ALA A 200 -15.25 -64.56 57.22
N ARG A 201 -15.99 -63.86 58.10
CA ARG A 201 -16.48 -62.50 57.78
C ARG A 201 -15.34 -61.50 57.52
N GLU A 202 -14.20 -61.62 58.22
CA GLU A 202 -13.04 -60.74 58.00
C GLU A 202 -12.34 -61.08 56.68
N GLY A 203 -12.37 -62.36 56.27
CA GLY A 203 -12.00 -62.79 54.92
C GLY A 203 -12.89 -62.14 53.86
N ASP A 204 -14.22 -62.23 54.03
CA ASP A 204 -15.18 -61.61 53.11
C ASP A 204 -14.98 -60.08 53.01
N VAL A 205 -14.73 -59.40 54.14
CA VAL A 205 -14.43 -57.96 54.18
C VAL A 205 -13.10 -57.63 53.51
N ARG A 206 -12.08 -58.47 53.68
CA ARG A 206 -10.80 -58.30 52.97
C ARG A 206 -11.00 -58.40 51.47
N ASP A 207 -11.70 -59.43 51.02
CA ASP A 207 -11.97 -59.64 49.60
C ASP A 207 -12.79 -58.48 49.00
N GLU A 208 -13.72 -57.89 49.78
CA GLU A 208 -14.45 -56.67 49.42
C GLU A 208 -13.50 -55.48 49.24
N LEU A 209 -12.63 -55.23 50.22
CA LEU A 209 -11.66 -54.13 50.16
C LEU A 209 -10.62 -54.32 49.04
N GLU A 210 -10.19 -55.56 48.80
CA GLU A 210 -9.30 -55.89 47.68
C GLU A 210 -9.97 -55.61 46.33
N ARG A 211 -11.27 -55.91 46.21
CA ARG A 211 -12.05 -55.59 45.02
C ARG A 211 -12.25 -54.08 44.84
N GLU A 212 -12.60 -53.36 45.90
CA GLU A 212 -12.71 -51.89 45.86
C GLU A 212 -11.37 -51.23 45.50
N LEU A 213 -10.25 -51.76 46.01
CA LEU A 213 -8.92 -51.27 45.69
C LEU A 213 -8.57 -51.54 44.22
N ALA A 214 -8.88 -52.74 43.70
CA ALA A 214 -8.70 -53.06 42.29
C ALA A 214 -9.55 -52.14 41.39
N GLU A 215 -10.81 -51.91 41.74
CA GLU A 215 -11.71 -50.99 41.03
C GLU A 215 -11.19 -49.54 41.06
N ARG A 216 -10.66 -49.09 42.19
CA ARG A 216 -10.02 -47.77 42.29
C ARG A 216 -8.76 -47.69 41.44
N ILE A 217 -7.95 -48.74 41.36
CA ILE A 217 -6.77 -48.78 40.49
C ILE A 217 -7.18 -48.69 39.02
N THR A 218 -8.19 -49.45 38.59
CA THR A 218 -8.68 -49.37 37.21
C THR A 218 -9.22 -47.97 36.91
N LEU A 219 -10.01 -47.39 37.83
CA LEU A 219 -10.53 -46.04 37.67
C LEU A 219 -9.40 -44.99 37.62
N LEU A 220 -8.37 -45.12 38.46
CA LEU A 220 -7.21 -44.24 38.42
C LEU A 220 -6.48 -44.34 37.07
N SER A 221 -6.28 -45.55 36.55
CA SER A 221 -5.64 -45.75 35.24
C SER A 221 -6.45 -45.12 34.08
N GLU A 222 -7.79 -45.20 34.12
CA GLU A 222 -8.67 -44.54 33.16
C GLU A 222 -8.55 -43.00 33.26
N LYS A 223 -8.48 -42.46 34.47
CA LYS A 223 -8.31 -41.02 34.70
C LYS A 223 -6.94 -40.53 34.27
N GLU A 224 -5.88 -41.29 34.51
CA GLU A 224 -4.54 -40.99 34.01
C GLU A 224 -4.51 -40.97 32.48
N GLY A 225 -5.19 -41.92 31.82
CA GLY A 225 -5.38 -41.92 30.37
C GLY A 225 -6.12 -40.67 29.86
N GLN A 226 -7.21 -40.27 30.52
CA GLN A 226 -7.95 -39.03 30.20
C GLN A 226 -7.08 -37.78 30.37
N ILE A 227 -6.30 -37.71 31.46
CA ILE A 227 -5.37 -36.61 31.72
C ILE A 227 -4.32 -36.53 30.60
N GLY A 228 -3.72 -37.66 30.20
CA GLY A 228 -2.76 -37.70 29.11
C GLY A 228 -3.34 -37.22 27.77
N GLN A 229 -4.57 -37.62 27.43
CA GLN A 229 -5.26 -37.13 26.23
C GLN A 229 -5.52 -35.63 26.26
N LEU A 230 -5.98 -35.11 27.41
CA LEU A 230 -6.21 -33.67 27.59
C LEU A 230 -4.89 -32.88 27.53
N GLN A 231 -3.81 -33.40 28.10
CA GLN A 231 -2.48 -32.79 28.01
C GLN A 231 -1.99 -32.73 26.57
N HIS A 232 -2.13 -33.80 25.78
CA HIS A 232 -1.77 -33.77 24.36
C HIS A 232 -2.64 -32.81 23.56
N ARG A 233 -3.95 -32.72 23.87
CA ARG A 233 -4.84 -31.75 23.22
C ARG A 233 -4.45 -30.31 23.56
N LEU A 234 -4.12 -30.02 24.82
CA LEU A 234 -3.63 -28.70 25.24
C LEU A 234 -2.32 -28.34 24.54
N GLN A 235 -1.35 -29.27 24.47
CA GLN A 235 -0.09 -29.05 23.76
C GLN A 235 -0.30 -28.80 22.25
N ARG A 236 -1.26 -29.49 21.62
CA ARG A 236 -1.61 -29.22 20.22
C ARG A 236 -2.19 -27.82 20.07
N LEU A 237 -3.18 -27.46 20.89
CA LEU A 237 -3.77 -26.12 20.87
C LEU A 237 -2.75 -25.01 21.13
N GLN A 238 -1.77 -25.24 22.01
CA GLN A 238 -0.68 -24.29 22.25
C GLN A 238 0.20 -24.10 21.01
N ARG A 239 0.59 -25.17 20.33
CA ARG A 239 1.36 -25.08 19.08
C ARG A 239 0.58 -24.36 17.98
N ASP A 240 -0.69 -24.71 17.80
CA ASP A 240 -1.55 -24.07 16.80
C ASP A 240 -1.71 -22.57 17.11
N GLN A 241 -1.86 -22.20 18.40
CA GLN A 241 -1.90 -20.81 18.84
C GLN A 241 -0.59 -20.07 18.55
N GLU A 242 0.57 -20.67 18.83
CA GLU A 242 1.88 -20.09 18.52
C GLU A 242 2.09 -19.89 17.01
N GLU A 243 1.61 -20.83 16.19
CA GLU A 243 1.64 -20.72 14.72
C GLU A 243 0.76 -19.57 14.24
N MET A 244 -0.49 -19.47 14.71
CA MET A 244 -1.39 -18.36 14.39
C MET A 244 -0.80 -17.00 14.82
N GLU A 245 -0.15 -16.93 15.98
CA GLU A 245 0.52 -15.70 16.43
C GLU A 245 1.71 -15.32 15.55
N LYS A 246 2.48 -16.30 15.07
CA LYS A 246 3.58 -16.05 14.10
C LYS A 246 3.02 -15.54 12.78
N GLU A 247 1.93 -16.13 12.28
CA GLU A 247 1.26 -15.68 11.05
C GLU A 247 0.68 -14.27 11.20
N HIS A 248 0.02 -13.96 12.31
CA HIS A 248 -0.46 -12.61 12.60
C HIS A 248 0.68 -11.58 12.71
N LYS A 249 1.80 -11.95 13.35
CA LYS A 249 3.00 -11.08 13.40
C LYS A 249 3.59 -10.86 12.00
N ALA A 250 3.66 -11.90 11.16
CA ALA A 250 4.16 -11.78 9.79
C ALA A 250 3.26 -10.87 8.94
N THR A 251 1.95 -11.08 8.96
CA THR A 251 0.98 -10.24 8.24
C THR A 251 0.99 -8.79 8.70
N LEU A 252 1.15 -8.54 10.02
CA LEU A 252 1.30 -7.19 10.55
C LEU A 252 2.59 -6.52 10.06
N ALA A 253 3.71 -7.25 10.02
CA ALA A 253 4.98 -6.75 9.51
C ALA A 253 4.90 -6.42 8.00
N GLU A 254 4.24 -7.25 7.19
CA GLU A 254 3.99 -6.96 5.78
C GLU A 254 3.13 -5.71 5.58
N LEU A 255 2.08 -5.54 6.39
CA LEU A 255 1.25 -4.33 6.35
C LEU A 255 2.03 -3.10 6.77
N GLN A 256 2.90 -3.21 7.78
CA GLN A 256 3.78 -2.14 8.19
C GLN A 256 4.76 -1.75 7.06
N GLN A 257 5.40 -2.73 6.43
CA GLN A 257 6.29 -2.49 5.28
C GLN A 257 5.55 -1.82 4.10
N LYS A 258 4.32 -2.27 3.80
CA LYS A 258 3.47 -1.64 2.78
C LYS A 258 3.13 -0.21 3.15
N ASN A 259 2.83 0.06 4.41
CA ASN A 259 2.54 1.41 4.90
C ASN A 259 3.78 2.32 4.80
N ASP A 260 4.96 1.83 5.17
CA ASP A 260 6.22 2.56 5.03
C ASP A 260 6.56 2.86 3.56
N GLY A 261 6.28 1.90 2.67
CA GLY A 261 6.39 2.08 1.22
C GLY A 261 5.41 3.13 0.67
N LEU A 262 4.15 3.11 1.13
CA LEU A 262 3.15 4.13 0.79
C LEU A 262 3.55 5.50 1.32
N LEU A 263 4.07 5.58 2.54
CA LEU A 263 4.55 6.82 3.15
C LEU A 263 5.71 7.40 2.34
N THR A 264 6.67 6.57 1.91
CA THR A 264 7.78 6.99 1.03
C THR A 264 7.25 7.52 -0.31
N ARG A 265 6.29 6.81 -0.93
CA ARG A 265 5.65 7.25 -2.17
C ARG A 265 4.89 8.56 -2.01
N VAL A 266 4.20 8.77 -0.89
CA VAL A 266 3.53 10.04 -0.57
C VAL A 266 4.54 11.18 -0.43
N HIS A 267 5.67 10.96 0.25
CA HIS A 267 6.73 11.96 0.35
C HIS A 267 7.30 12.33 -1.03
N GLU A 268 7.51 11.34 -1.89
CA GLU A 268 7.98 11.56 -3.27
C GLU A 268 6.97 12.36 -4.10
N VAL A 269 5.67 12.00 -4.04
CA VAL A 269 4.62 12.78 -4.72
C VAL A 269 4.54 14.20 -4.16
N LEU A 270 4.67 14.39 -2.85
CA LEU A 270 4.71 15.73 -2.25
C LEU A 270 5.92 16.55 -2.72
N LYS A 271 7.08 15.92 -2.88
CA LYS A 271 8.28 16.55 -3.44
C LYS A 271 8.02 16.98 -4.88
N GLN A 272 7.50 16.09 -5.71
CA GLN A 272 7.11 16.40 -7.09
C GLN A 272 6.11 17.55 -7.17
N CYS A 273 5.10 17.58 -6.29
CA CYS A 273 4.16 18.70 -6.22
C CYS A 273 4.82 20.03 -5.86
N ARG A 274 5.84 20.03 -4.99
CA ARG A 274 6.61 21.25 -4.69
C ARG A 274 7.42 21.68 -5.89
N ASP A 275 8.09 20.75 -6.56
CA ASP A 275 8.90 21.03 -7.74
C ASP A 275 8.01 21.59 -8.88
N PHE A 276 6.86 20.98 -9.14
CA PHE A 276 5.86 21.51 -10.08
C PHE A 276 5.34 22.88 -9.68
N LYS A 277 5.14 23.15 -8.39
CA LYS A 277 4.75 24.49 -7.92
C LYS A 277 5.85 25.51 -8.21
N THR A 278 7.12 25.16 -8.02
CA THR A 278 8.24 26.06 -8.34
C THR A 278 8.40 26.29 -9.85
N ASP A 279 8.29 25.24 -10.66
CA ASP A 279 8.31 25.33 -12.13
C ASP A 279 7.13 26.17 -12.65
N ASN A 280 5.94 25.99 -12.08
CA ASN A 280 4.79 26.82 -12.44
C ASN A 280 5.01 28.30 -12.12
N VAL A 281 5.58 28.62 -10.95
CA VAL A 281 5.93 30.00 -10.60
C VAL A 281 6.98 30.58 -11.57
N GLN A 282 7.95 29.77 -12.02
CA GLN A 282 8.93 30.22 -13.02
C GLN A 282 8.29 30.46 -14.39
N LYS A 283 7.38 29.59 -14.82
CA LYS A 283 6.61 29.75 -16.06
C LYS A 283 5.71 30.99 -16.01
N GLU A 284 5.06 31.24 -14.87
CA GLU A 284 4.25 32.45 -14.66
C GLU A 284 5.10 33.71 -14.86
N LYS A 285 6.30 33.76 -14.24
CA LYS A 285 7.24 34.86 -14.45
C LYS A 285 7.65 35.03 -15.91
N ARG A 286 7.89 33.93 -16.63
CA ARG A 286 8.21 34.01 -18.06
C ARG A 286 7.03 34.50 -18.90
N ILE A 287 5.81 34.15 -18.52
CA ILE A 287 4.60 34.69 -19.15
C ILE A 287 4.50 36.20 -18.91
N ASP A 288 4.76 36.66 -17.68
CA ASP A 288 4.79 38.09 -17.35
C ASP A 288 5.84 38.84 -18.18
N GLU A 289 7.07 38.32 -18.27
CA GLU A 289 8.14 38.88 -19.11
C GLU A 289 7.72 38.95 -20.58
N LEU A 290 7.16 37.87 -21.13
CA LEU A 290 6.67 37.84 -22.51
C LEU A 290 5.50 38.80 -22.73
N MET A 291 4.65 39.01 -21.73
CA MET A 291 3.59 40.02 -21.80
C MET A 291 4.16 41.44 -21.84
N GLU A 292 5.20 41.72 -21.06
CA GLU A 292 5.92 43.00 -21.10
C GLU A 292 6.59 43.21 -22.46
N GLU A 293 7.34 42.22 -22.96
CA GLU A 293 7.98 42.24 -24.28
C GLU A 293 6.93 42.51 -25.39
N ASN A 294 5.80 41.81 -25.37
CA ASN A 294 4.68 42.04 -26.29
C ASN A 294 4.08 43.44 -26.15
N GLY A 295 3.98 43.96 -24.93
CA GLY A 295 3.53 45.34 -24.67
C GLY A 295 4.46 46.37 -25.31
N VAL A 296 5.77 46.17 -25.17
CA VAL A 296 6.79 47.02 -25.80
C VAL A 296 6.70 46.93 -27.32
N LEU A 297 6.65 45.73 -27.89
CA LEU A 297 6.50 45.54 -29.35
C LEU A 297 5.22 46.19 -29.88
N ALA A 298 4.09 46.04 -29.18
CA ALA A 298 2.83 46.68 -29.55
C ALA A 298 2.93 48.22 -29.49
N SER A 299 3.69 48.78 -28.55
CA SER A 299 3.96 50.22 -28.51
C SER A 299 4.84 50.67 -29.68
N GLN A 300 5.86 49.89 -30.04
CA GLN A 300 6.74 50.17 -31.18
C GLN A 300 5.96 50.13 -32.50
N VAL A 301 5.12 49.11 -32.72
CA VAL A 301 4.25 49.00 -33.90
C VAL A 301 3.28 50.16 -34.00
N ARG A 302 2.67 50.60 -32.89
CA ARG A 302 1.83 51.80 -32.88
C ARG A 302 2.64 53.04 -33.24
N ASN A 303 3.86 53.18 -32.73
CA ASN A 303 4.73 54.32 -33.05
C ASN A 303 5.11 54.32 -34.54
N THR A 304 5.55 53.20 -35.10
CA THR A 304 5.88 53.11 -36.53
C THR A 304 4.67 53.39 -37.41
N PHE A 305 3.48 52.93 -37.03
CA PHE A 305 2.24 53.27 -37.73
C PHE A 305 1.97 54.77 -37.69
N THR A 306 2.12 55.43 -36.54
CA THR A 306 1.96 56.90 -36.48
C THR A 306 3.00 57.64 -37.31
N GLN A 307 4.23 57.12 -37.41
CA GLN A 307 5.27 57.70 -38.27
C GLN A 307 4.91 57.52 -39.74
N LEU A 308 4.41 56.34 -40.12
CA LEU A 308 3.93 56.07 -41.47
C LEU A 308 2.79 57.01 -41.85
N THR A 309 1.77 57.18 -41.00
CA THR A 309 0.66 58.12 -41.26
C THR A 309 1.15 59.55 -41.44
N ARG A 310 2.13 60.02 -40.64
CA ARG A 310 2.74 61.34 -40.83
C ARG A 310 3.46 61.46 -42.17
N ALA A 311 4.23 60.45 -42.56
CA ALA A 311 4.92 60.43 -43.84
C ALA A 311 3.93 60.39 -45.02
N GLU A 312 2.82 59.65 -44.91
CA GLU A 312 1.73 59.63 -45.89
C GLU A 312 1.08 61.02 -46.04
N GLU A 313 0.81 61.71 -44.93
CA GLU A 313 0.29 63.08 -44.93
C GLU A 313 1.28 64.07 -45.57
N GLU A 314 2.58 63.95 -45.30
CA GLU A 314 3.62 64.77 -45.92
C GLU A 314 3.73 64.52 -47.42
N ILE A 315 3.69 63.26 -47.87
CA ILE A 315 3.66 62.91 -49.30
C ILE A 315 2.42 63.51 -49.97
N ALA A 316 1.25 63.45 -49.33
CA ALA A 316 0.03 64.06 -49.86
C ALA A 316 0.19 65.57 -50.04
N LYS A 317 0.73 66.28 -49.04
CA LYS A 317 1.01 67.73 -49.11
C LYS A 317 2.01 68.07 -50.22
N LEU A 318 3.10 67.30 -50.34
CA LEU A 318 4.10 67.51 -51.39
C LEU A 318 3.51 67.25 -52.78
N THR A 319 2.65 66.24 -52.91
CA THR A 319 1.97 65.92 -54.18
C THR A 319 1.02 67.05 -54.57
N GLU A 320 0.25 67.58 -53.63
CA GLU A 320 -0.63 68.73 -53.85
C GLU A 320 0.19 69.96 -54.27
N ALA A 321 1.24 70.30 -53.53
CA ALA A 321 2.14 71.42 -53.88
C ALA A 321 2.82 71.23 -55.24
N HIS A 322 3.20 70.00 -55.59
CA HIS A 322 3.74 69.71 -56.92
C HIS A 322 2.68 69.96 -58.00
N SER A 323 1.45 69.47 -57.81
CA SER A 323 0.37 69.68 -58.76
C SER A 323 0.01 71.16 -58.94
N SER A 324 -0.04 71.94 -57.84
CA SER A 324 -0.31 73.37 -57.91
C SER A 324 0.81 74.10 -58.65
N SER A 325 2.08 73.81 -58.33
CA SER A 325 3.22 74.37 -59.05
C SER A 325 3.22 73.98 -60.53
N GLN A 326 2.91 72.73 -60.85
CA GLN A 326 2.84 72.25 -62.24
C GLN A 326 1.75 72.97 -63.03
N THR A 327 0.58 73.18 -62.45
CA THR A 327 -0.50 73.97 -63.07
C THR A 327 -0.11 75.44 -63.25
N GLU A 328 0.53 76.06 -62.26
CA GLU A 328 1.05 77.44 -62.37
C GLU A 328 2.09 77.59 -63.49
N TRP A 329 3.05 76.67 -63.57
CA TRP A 329 4.06 76.67 -64.64
C TRP A 329 3.44 76.38 -66.01
N GLY A 330 2.44 75.51 -66.09
CA GLY A 330 1.62 75.30 -67.28
C GLY A 330 0.97 76.60 -67.73
N ASN A 331 0.28 77.29 -66.83
CA ASN A 331 -0.40 78.57 -67.11
C ASN A 331 0.58 79.66 -67.55
N LYS A 332 1.77 79.77 -66.91
CA LYS A 332 2.83 80.71 -67.32
C LYS A 332 3.36 80.40 -68.71
N ARG A 333 3.61 79.12 -69.02
CA ARG A 333 4.03 78.68 -70.35
C ARG A 333 2.98 79.05 -71.40
N ASP A 334 1.71 78.78 -71.12
CA ASP A 334 0.61 79.08 -72.05
C ASP A 334 0.43 80.60 -72.25
N LEU A 335 0.68 81.41 -71.21
CA LEU A 335 0.70 82.86 -71.32
C LEU A 335 1.84 83.35 -72.20
N LEU A 336 3.08 82.92 -71.93
CA LEU A 336 4.24 83.27 -72.74
C LEU A 336 4.09 82.80 -74.19
N GLN A 337 3.50 81.63 -74.42
CA GLN A 337 3.20 81.13 -75.77
C GLN A 337 2.21 82.04 -76.49
N ARG A 338 1.15 82.52 -75.79
CA ARG A 338 0.20 83.49 -76.35
C ARG A 338 0.85 84.83 -76.65
N GLU A 339 1.66 85.36 -75.73
CA GLU A 339 2.41 86.62 -75.92
C GLU A 339 3.40 86.51 -77.08
N LEU A 340 4.12 85.40 -77.20
CA LEU A 340 5.02 85.13 -78.32
C LEU A 340 4.26 85.09 -79.64
N ASN A 341 3.15 84.35 -79.70
CA ASN A 341 2.32 84.29 -80.90
C ASN A 341 1.77 85.68 -81.28
N GLN A 342 1.35 86.48 -80.30
CA GLN A 342 0.91 87.86 -80.52
C GLN A 342 2.04 88.75 -81.05
N ALA A 343 3.24 88.68 -80.45
CA ALA A 343 4.40 89.42 -80.91
C ALA A 343 4.82 89.01 -82.33
N LEU A 344 4.65 87.73 -82.70
CA LEU A 344 4.86 87.26 -84.07
C LEU A 344 3.84 87.86 -85.04
N THR A 345 2.55 87.90 -84.70
CA THR A 345 1.52 88.54 -85.54
C THR A 345 1.75 90.04 -85.67
N ASP A 346 2.18 90.71 -84.58
CA ASP A 346 2.49 92.13 -84.60
C ASP A 346 3.71 92.40 -85.48
N ARG A 347 4.76 91.57 -85.37
CA ARG A 347 5.96 91.62 -86.23
C ARG A 347 5.60 91.42 -87.70
N GLU A 348 4.68 90.51 -88.02
CA GLU A 348 4.18 90.31 -89.38
C GLU A 348 3.48 91.57 -89.89
N SER A 349 2.59 92.18 -89.11
CA SER A 349 1.91 93.44 -89.48
C SER A 349 2.88 94.62 -89.66
N LEU A 350 3.91 94.73 -88.82
CA LEU A 350 4.95 95.76 -88.94
C LEU A 350 5.84 95.49 -90.14
N SER A 351 6.14 94.24 -90.46
CA SER A 351 6.86 93.87 -91.68
C SER A 351 6.08 94.26 -92.93
N GLU A 352 4.76 94.06 -92.94
CA GLU A 352 3.88 94.56 -94.00
C GLU A 352 3.93 96.10 -94.10
N GLN A 353 3.87 96.80 -92.96
CA GLN A 353 4.02 98.26 -92.93
C GLN A 353 5.39 98.73 -93.45
N ILE A 354 6.48 98.06 -93.09
CA ILE A 354 7.82 98.36 -93.60
C ILE A 354 7.89 98.17 -95.11
N GLN A 355 7.32 97.09 -95.66
CA GLN A 355 7.26 96.89 -97.11
C GLN A 355 6.48 98.01 -97.81
N ILE A 356 5.36 98.46 -97.22
CA ILE A 356 4.59 99.60 -97.73
C ILE A 356 5.43 100.88 -97.70
N LEU A 357 6.13 101.15 -96.59
CA LEU A 357 6.99 102.32 -96.44
C LEU A 357 8.19 102.29 -97.38
N GLN A 358 8.84 101.14 -97.57
CA GLN A 358 9.91 100.97 -98.56
C GLN A 358 9.41 101.30 -99.96
N GLY A 359 8.23 100.82 -100.34
CA GLY A 359 7.60 101.18 -101.62
C GLY A 359 7.37 102.69 -101.76
N LYS A 360 6.93 103.37 -100.70
CA LYS A 360 6.78 104.84 -100.68
C LYS A 360 8.13 105.56 -100.76
N ILE A 361 9.14 105.09 -100.04
CA ILE A 361 10.50 105.66 -100.07
C ILE A 361 11.08 105.57 -101.48
N SER A 362 10.96 104.44 -102.18
CA SER A 362 11.42 104.35 -103.57
C SER A 362 10.75 105.39 -104.48
N VAL A 363 9.45 105.67 -104.29
CA VAL A 363 8.76 106.75 -105.03
C VAL A 363 9.30 108.14 -104.65
N LEU A 364 9.58 108.38 -103.38
CA LEU A 364 10.14 109.66 -102.92
C LEU A 364 11.60 109.82 -103.35
N GLU A 365 12.40 108.77 -103.37
CA GLU A 365 13.78 108.78 -103.89
C GLU A 365 13.80 109.10 -105.38
N ASP A 366 12.84 108.58 -106.16
CA ASP A 366 12.62 108.97 -107.56
C ASP A 366 12.24 110.46 -107.70
N GLU A 367 11.57 111.04 -106.70
CA GLU A 367 11.27 112.48 -106.64
C GLU A 367 12.48 113.31 -106.15
N LEU A 368 13.28 112.80 -105.23
CA LEU A 368 14.45 113.48 -104.66
C LEU A 368 15.65 113.46 -105.64
N ALA A 369 15.77 112.42 -106.46
CA ALA A 369 16.64 112.40 -107.63
C ALA A 369 16.32 113.55 -108.61
N LYS A 370 15.08 114.05 -108.63
CA LYS A 370 14.70 115.25 -109.41
C LYS A 370 15.08 116.56 -108.71
N LEU A 371 15.25 116.57 -107.38
CA LEU A 371 15.56 117.75 -106.56
C LEU A 371 17.06 117.91 -106.23
N SER A 372 17.90 116.87 -106.43
CA SER A 372 19.34 116.84 -106.14
C SER A 372 20.25 117.71 -107.07
N GLN A 373 19.71 118.68 -107.81
CA GLN A 373 20.44 119.47 -108.81
C GLN A 373 21.03 120.82 -108.33
N GLN A 374 21.16 121.12 -107.03
CA GLN A 374 22.15 122.12 -106.57
C GLN A 374 22.43 122.12 -105.04
N PRO A 375 23.66 122.47 -104.57
CA PRO A 375 24.20 122.16 -103.23
C PRO A 375 24.56 123.40 -102.37
N GLN A 376 25.27 123.14 -101.25
CA GLN A 376 26.00 124.01 -100.28
C GLN A 376 25.29 124.24 -98.93
N GLU A 377 25.94 124.26 -97.76
CA GLU A 377 27.36 124.09 -97.38
C GLU A 377 27.53 123.82 -95.87
N LYS A 378 28.78 123.49 -95.50
CA LYS A 378 29.32 123.11 -94.19
C LYS A 378 29.49 124.27 -93.19
N GLY A 379 29.70 123.92 -91.92
CA GLY A 379 30.44 124.70 -90.91
C GLY A 379 30.14 124.17 -89.50
N GLU A 380 30.92 123.24 -88.93
CA GLU A 380 32.23 123.35 -88.26
C GLU A 380 32.25 124.00 -86.85
N VAL A 381 32.49 123.12 -85.87
CA VAL A 381 33.40 123.20 -84.70
C VAL A 381 32.94 123.94 -83.43
N LEU A 382 32.60 123.13 -82.41
CA LEU A 382 32.52 123.47 -80.97
C LEU A 382 33.31 122.41 -80.17
N GLY A 383 34.64 122.47 -80.20
CA GLY A 383 35.54 121.48 -79.58
C GLY A 383 35.79 121.62 -78.06
N PRO A 384 36.07 122.80 -77.49
CA PRO A 384 36.66 122.83 -76.14
C PRO A 384 35.69 122.82 -74.94
N ILE A 385 34.39 123.08 -75.13
CA ILE A 385 33.40 123.05 -74.03
C ILE A 385 32.86 121.63 -73.82
N VAL A 386 32.75 120.86 -74.90
CA VAL A 386 32.29 119.45 -74.90
C VAL A 386 33.28 118.54 -74.15
N GLU A 387 34.59 118.83 -74.21
CA GLU A 387 35.61 118.02 -73.53
C GLU A 387 35.54 118.14 -72.00
N ARG A 388 35.25 119.33 -71.46
CA ARG A 388 35.10 119.53 -70.01
C ARG A 388 33.80 118.90 -69.49
N GLU A 389 32.71 119.02 -70.24
CA GLU A 389 31.44 118.35 -69.93
C GLU A 389 31.60 116.82 -69.99
N LYS A 390 32.38 116.29 -70.94
CA LYS A 390 32.70 114.87 -71.02
C LYS A 390 33.46 114.35 -69.81
N LEU A 391 34.49 115.07 -69.35
CA LEU A 391 35.25 114.69 -68.15
C LEU A 391 34.39 114.80 -66.87
N GLN A 392 33.49 115.78 -66.80
CA GLN A 392 32.56 115.92 -65.66
C GLN A 392 31.51 114.80 -65.63
N GLN A 393 31.02 114.37 -66.80
CA GLN A 393 30.17 113.19 -66.94
C GLN A 393 30.92 111.90 -66.57
N GLU A 394 32.19 111.75 -66.97
CA GLU A 394 33.01 110.57 -66.60
C GLU A 394 33.24 110.47 -65.09
N VAL A 395 33.46 111.60 -64.39
CA VAL A 395 33.57 111.61 -62.93
C VAL A 395 32.25 111.22 -62.26
N ALA A 396 31.11 111.69 -62.79
CA ALA A 396 29.79 111.31 -62.30
C ALA A 396 29.52 109.80 -62.52
N ASP A 397 29.85 109.27 -63.69
CA ASP A 397 29.69 107.86 -64.05
C ASP A 397 30.60 106.95 -63.19
N LEU A 398 31.84 107.38 -62.89
CA LEU A 398 32.75 106.66 -61.99
C LEU A 398 32.26 106.72 -60.53
N THR A 399 31.69 107.83 -60.10
CA THR A 399 31.11 107.96 -58.76
C THR A 399 29.89 107.04 -58.59
N LEU A 400 29.03 106.95 -59.62
CA LEU A 400 27.91 106.01 -59.63
C LEU A 400 28.38 104.55 -59.59
N LYS A 401 29.41 104.20 -60.37
CA LYS A 401 30.01 102.86 -60.36
C LYS A 401 30.64 102.51 -59.01
N LEU A 402 31.27 103.48 -58.34
CA LEU A 402 31.80 103.29 -56.99
C LEU A 402 30.67 102.99 -56.00
N SER A 403 29.58 103.76 -56.01
CA SER A 403 28.43 103.48 -55.12
C SER A 403 27.77 102.12 -55.40
N GLN A 404 27.70 101.71 -56.68
CA GLN A 404 27.19 100.39 -57.06
C GLN A 404 28.10 99.26 -56.56
N LEU A 405 29.43 99.43 -56.63
CA LEU A 405 30.38 98.46 -56.11
C LEU A 405 30.35 98.40 -54.57
N GLU A 406 30.14 99.53 -53.89
CA GLU A 406 29.97 99.55 -52.43
C GLU A 406 28.69 98.82 -52.01
N GLU A 407 27.59 98.99 -52.74
CA GLU A 407 26.33 98.26 -52.48
C GLU A 407 26.50 96.75 -52.71
N THR A 408 27.17 96.32 -53.80
CA THR A 408 27.41 94.89 -54.06
C THR A 408 28.35 94.27 -53.03
N ILE A 409 29.37 94.99 -52.57
CA ILE A 409 30.24 94.52 -51.48
C ILE A 409 29.42 94.33 -50.20
N SER A 410 28.56 95.28 -49.85
CA SER A 410 27.72 95.15 -48.65
C SER A 410 26.77 93.95 -48.73
N LEU A 411 26.18 93.69 -49.91
CA LEU A 411 25.32 92.53 -50.14
C LEU A 411 26.12 91.23 -49.99
N LEU A 412 27.30 91.13 -50.63
CA LEU A 412 28.17 89.96 -50.55
C LEU A 412 28.69 89.71 -49.13
N GLU A 413 28.95 90.76 -48.34
CA GLU A 413 29.30 90.63 -46.92
C GLU A 413 28.13 90.03 -46.12
N THR A 414 26.89 90.48 -46.36
CA THR A 414 25.72 89.89 -45.69
C THR A 414 25.46 88.44 -46.11
N GLU A 415 25.61 88.11 -47.40
CA GLU A 415 25.50 86.74 -47.90
C GLU A 415 26.59 85.83 -47.34
N LYS A 416 27.84 86.32 -47.26
CA LYS A 416 28.96 85.59 -46.65
C LYS A 416 28.67 85.27 -45.19
N MET A 417 28.21 86.25 -44.41
CA MET A 417 27.85 86.04 -43.00
C MET A 417 26.71 85.01 -42.87
N SER A 418 25.69 85.07 -43.73
CA SER A 418 24.60 84.10 -43.75
C SER A 418 25.09 82.68 -44.05
N VAL A 419 25.93 82.50 -45.07
CA VAL A 419 26.51 81.20 -45.42
C VAL A 419 27.41 80.67 -44.30
N GLU A 420 28.20 81.52 -43.65
CA GLU A 420 29.02 81.14 -42.50
C GLU A 420 28.16 80.64 -41.33
N THR A 421 27.02 81.28 -41.06
CA THR A 421 26.09 80.81 -40.02
C THR A 421 25.47 79.45 -40.35
N LEU A 422 24.98 79.26 -41.58
CA LEU A 422 24.42 77.98 -42.02
C LEU A 422 25.44 76.84 -41.96
N LEU A 423 26.68 77.11 -42.38
CA LEU A 423 27.76 76.12 -42.37
C LEU A 423 28.15 75.73 -40.93
N ALA A 424 28.10 76.67 -39.98
CA ALA A 424 28.30 76.36 -38.57
C ALA A 424 27.16 75.49 -38.00
N GLU A 425 25.90 75.78 -38.36
CA GLU A 425 24.74 74.98 -37.98
C GLU A 425 24.82 73.55 -38.53
N GLU A 426 25.19 73.38 -39.80
CA GLU A 426 25.38 72.06 -40.41
C GLU A 426 26.49 71.26 -39.71
N ARG A 427 27.62 71.91 -39.36
CA ARG A 427 28.70 71.26 -38.61
C ARG A 427 28.21 70.76 -37.25
N MET A 428 27.48 71.60 -36.51
CA MET A 428 26.91 71.23 -35.21
C MET A 428 25.90 70.08 -35.33
N ALA A 429 25.05 70.09 -36.37
CA ALA A 429 24.11 69.02 -36.63
C ALA A 429 24.83 67.71 -36.96
N PHE A 430 25.88 67.76 -37.78
CA PHE A 430 26.68 66.59 -38.14
C PHE A 430 27.43 66.01 -36.94
N GLU A 431 28.01 66.86 -36.08
CA GLU A 431 28.69 66.43 -34.86
C GLU A 431 27.72 65.75 -33.89
N LYS A 432 26.53 66.32 -33.69
CA LYS A 432 25.48 65.71 -32.87
C LYS A 432 25.06 64.34 -33.40
N GLU A 433 24.93 64.22 -34.71
CA GLU A 433 24.54 62.96 -35.35
C GLU A 433 25.66 61.91 -35.27
N THR A 434 26.92 62.34 -35.36
CA THR A 434 28.09 61.48 -35.17
C THR A 434 28.11 60.89 -33.76
N LEU A 435 27.93 61.73 -32.73
CA LEU A 435 27.84 61.29 -31.34
C LEU A 435 26.65 60.34 -31.10
N ARG A 436 25.50 60.60 -31.74
CA ARG A 436 24.32 59.73 -31.66
C ARG A 436 24.60 58.35 -32.25
N LEU A 437 25.29 58.29 -33.39
CA LEU A 437 25.68 57.03 -34.03
C LEU A 437 26.73 56.28 -33.20
N GLU A 438 27.71 56.97 -32.64
CA GLU A 438 28.69 56.37 -31.72
C GLU A 438 28.03 55.75 -30.49
N GLY A 439 27.05 56.44 -29.89
CA GLY A 439 26.25 55.90 -28.79
C GLY A 439 25.50 54.62 -29.19
N ARG A 440 24.83 54.63 -30.34
CA ARG A 440 24.17 53.42 -30.88
C ARG A 440 25.14 52.27 -31.15
N VAL A 441 26.34 52.57 -31.64
CA VAL A 441 27.37 51.54 -31.87
C VAL A 441 27.82 50.95 -30.54
N ALA A 442 28.03 51.77 -29.50
CA ALA A 442 28.36 51.29 -28.17
C ALA A 442 27.24 50.41 -27.57
N ASP A 443 25.99 50.83 -27.68
CA ASP A 443 24.82 50.07 -27.21
C ASP A 443 24.70 48.71 -27.93
N LEU A 444 24.88 48.71 -29.25
CA LEU A 444 24.87 47.47 -30.05
C LEU A 444 26.05 46.56 -29.67
N GLN A 445 27.24 47.11 -29.47
CA GLN A 445 28.41 46.35 -29.03
C GLN A 445 28.16 45.70 -27.65
N GLN A 446 27.53 46.43 -26.73
CA GLN A 446 27.17 45.91 -25.41
C GLN A 446 26.11 44.82 -25.51
N SER A 447 25.08 45.01 -26.34
CA SER A 447 24.05 44.00 -26.60
C SER A 447 24.64 42.71 -27.18
N ILE A 448 25.54 42.83 -28.16
CA ILE A 448 26.26 41.68 -28.74
C ILE A 448 27.06 40.94 -27.66
N ASN A 449 27.79 41.65 -26.80
CA ASN A 449 28.55 41.04 -25.72
C ASN A 449 27.64 40.33 -24.71
N ASN A 450 26.51 40.93 -24.35
CA ASN A 450 25.53 40.31 -23.44
C ASN A 450 24.93 39.04 -24.04
N ILE A 451 24.52 39.08 -25.31
CA ILE A 451 24.00 37.92 -26.03
C ILE A 451 25.05 36.82 -26.12
N GLN A 452 26.33 37.17 -26.33
CA GLN A 452 27.42 36.21 -26.38
C GLN A 452 27.61 35.49 -25.03
N VAL A 453 27.62 36.24 -23.93
CA VAL A 453 27.75 35.67 -22.57
C VAL A 453 26.55 34.77 -22.24
N GLU A 454 25.33 35.20 -22.58
CA GLU A 454 24.12 34.42 -22.35
C GLU A 454 24.09 33.14 -23.20
N LYS A 455 24.53 33.23 -24.46
CA LYS A 455 24.70 32.06 -25.33
C LYS A 455 25.70 31.07 -24.74
N ASP A 456 26.87 31.53 -24.30
CA ASP A 456 27.91 30.67 -23.74
C ASP A 456 27.43 30.01 -22.43
N ALA A 457 26.68 30.74 -21.59
CA ALA A 457 26.07 30.21 -20.38
C ALA A 457 24.99 29.15 -20.69
N GLN A 458 24.14 29.39 -21.70
CA GLN A 458 23.12 28.44 -22.13
C GLN A 458 23.73 27.17 -22.75
N GLU A 459 24.79 27.32 -23.56
CA GLU A 459 25.53 26.21 -24.13
C GLU A 459 26.16 25.35 -23.02
N GLN A 460 26.80 25.97 -22.02
CA GLN A 460 27.35 25.24 -20.89
C GLN A 460 26.28 24.52 -20.06
N ALA A 461 25.14 25.17 -19.81
CA ALA A 461 24.01 24.54 -19.11
C ALA A 461 23.46 23.33 -19.88
N SER A 462 23.40 23.41 -21.22
CA SER A 462 22.99 22.30 -22.08
C SER A 462 23.99 21.14 -22.06
N ARG A 463 25.30 21.43 -22.06
CA ARG A 463 26.36 20.42 -21.96
C ARG A 463 26.29 19.67 -20.63
N ILE A 464 26.13 20.39 -19.51
CA ILE A 464 25.98 19.78 -18.18
C ILE A 464 24.74 18.87 -18.13
N LYS A 465 23.60 19.30 -18.73
CA LYS A 465 22.40 18.47 -18.82
C LYS A 465 22.65 17.21 -19.65
N GLN A 466 23.32 17.33 -20.79
CA GLN A 466 23.69 16.17 -21.63
C GLN A 466 24.60 15.19 -20.89
N GLU A 467 25.63 15.68 -20.19
CA GLU A 467 26.53 14.86 -19.38
C GLU A 467 25.79 14.14 -18.24
N THR A 468 24.87 14.84 -17.56
CA THR A 468 24.06 14.24 -16.49
C THR A 468 23.16 13.13 -17.03
N LEU A 469 22.51 13.34 -18.18
CA LEU A 469 21.68 12.31 -18.83
C LEU A 469 22.54 11.13 -19.31
N ALA A 470 23.73 11.38 -19.85
CA ALA A 470 24.65 10.32 -20.26
C ALA A 470 25.09 9.46 -19.06
N LEU A 471 25.37 10.08 -17.90
CA LEU A 471 25.68 9.34 -16.67
C LEU A 471 24.49 8.51 -16.17
N GLN A 472 23.26 9.03 -16.27
CA GLN A 472 22.05 8.27 -15.92
C GLN A 472 21.81 7.08 -16.86
N ILE A 473 22.00 7.27 -18.17
CA ILE A 473 21.90 6.20 -19.16
C ILE A 473 22.94 5.12 -18.85
N ALA A 474 24.19 5.49 -18.61
CA ALA A 474 25.24 4.54 -18.26
C ALA A 474 24.91 3.77 -16.97
N ALA A 475 24.36 4.43 -15.94
CA ALA A 475 23.91 3.76 -14.72
C ALA A 475 22.80 2.74 -15.00
N LEU A 476 21.77 3.13 -15.75
CA LEU A 476 20.68 2.23 -16.15
C LEU A 476 21.17 1.06 -17.02
N GLU A 477 22.15 1.29 -17.89
CA GLU A 477 22.79 0.23 -18.66
C GLU A 477 23.50 -0.78 -17.73
N THR A 478 24.21 -0.30 -16.70
CA THR A 478 24.82 -1.21 -15.71
C THR A 478 23.76 -2.00 -14.93
N GLU A 479 22.67 -1.38 -14.50
CA GLU A 479 21.57 -2.09 -13.83
C GLU A 479 20.91 -3.13 -14.75
N LEU A 480 20.72 -2.80 -16.03
CA LEU A 480 20.15 -3.71 -17.02
C LEU A 480 21.06 -4.92 -17.23
N THR A 481 22.37 -4.72 -17.36
CA THR A 481 23.32 -5.84 -17.45
C THR A 481 23.34 -6.71 -16.19
N HIS A 482 23.20 -6.09 -15.00
CA HIS A 482 23.09 -6.83 -13.74
C HIS A 482 21.81 -7.68 -13.67
N LEU A 483 20.67 -7.12 -14.07
CA LEU A 483 19.40 -7.84 -14.14
C LEU A 483 19.46 -9.00 -15.14
N GLN A 484 20.07 -8.79 -16.31
CA GLN A 484 20.31 -9.88 -17.26
C GLN A 484 21.17 -10.99 -16.68
N GLN A 485 22.21 -10.65 -15.91
CA GLN A 485 23.04 -11.65 -15.24
C GLN A 485 22.27 -12.43 -14.17
N LEU A 486 21.41 -11.77 -13.39
CA LEU A 486 20.53 -12.41 -12.42
C LEU A 486 19.51 -13.34 -13.10
N GLU A 487 18.96 -12.95 -14.24
CA GLU A 487 18.06 -13.80 -15.03
C GLU A 487 18.77 -15.07 -15.49
N VAL A 488 19.99 -14.95 -16.02
CA VAL A 488 20.81 -16.11 -16.38
C VAL A 488 21.10 -16.99 -15.15
N GLN A 489 21.43 -16.41 -14.00
CA GLN A 489 21.62 -17.18 -12.77
C GLN A 489 20.35 -17.92 -12.35
N LEU A 490 19.18 -17.26 -12.41
CA LEU A 490 17.90 -17.89 -12.06
C LEU A 490 17.56 -19.05 -13.01
N THR A 491 17.76 -18.89 -14.32
CA THR A 491 17.51 -19.96 -15.30
C THR A 491 18.41 -21.16 -15.07
N THR A 492 19.70 -20.95 -14.76
CA THR A 492 20.61 -22.06 -14.40
C THR A 492 20.19 -22.75 -13.10
N ALA A 493 19.76 -22.00 -12.07
CA ALA A 493 19.25 -22.57 -10.83
C ALA A 493 17.97 -23.39 -11.06
N ILE A 494 17.04 -22.92 -11.89
CA ILE A 494 15.83 -23.67 -12.27
C ILE A 494 16.21 -24.98 -12.97
N ALA A 495 17.17 -24.96 -13.89
CA ALA A 495 17.65 -26.17 -14.56
C ALA A 495 18.23 -27.18 -13.57
N THR A 496 19.09 -26.74 -12.65
CA THR A 496 19.65 -27.62 -11.59
C THR A 496 18.57 -28.18 -10.67
N ALA A 497 17.56 -27.38 -10.31
CA ALA A 497 16.43 -27.83 -9.49
C ALA A 497 15.53 -28.84 -10.22
N ALA A 498 15.39 -28.72 -11.54
CA ALA A 498 14.69 -29.69 -12.36
C ALA A 498 15.44 -31.03 -12.40
N GLU A 499 16.76 -31.00 -12.54
CA GLU A 499 17.61 -32.19 -12.52
C GLU A 499 17.58 -32.91 -11.16
N LEU A 500 17.66 -32.16 -10.06
CA LEU A 500 17.50 -32.72 -8.70
C LEU A 500 16.11 -33.32 -8.49
N ARG A 501 15.04 -32.70 -9.02
CA ARG A 501 13.69 -33.28 -8.99
C ARG A 501 13.61 -34.61 -9.75
N GLN A 502 14.24 -34.69 -10.92
CA GLN A 502 14.28 -35.94 -11.69
C GLN A 502 15.03 -37.04 -10.91
N GLN A 503 16.18 -36.70 -10.31
CA GLN A 503 16.91 -37.64 -9.44
C GLN A 503 16.07 -38.11 -8.25
N ARG A 504 15.34 -37.19 -7.61
CA ARG A 504 14.41 -37.53 -6.51
C ARG A 504 13.33 -38.50 -6.97
N GLY A 505 12.72 -38.27 -8.13
CA GLY A 505 11.70 -39.16 -8.69
C GLY A 505 12.24 -40.56 -9.01
N MET A 506 13.48 -40.68 -9.50
CA MET A 506 14.12 -41.99 -9.71
C MET A 506 14.38 -42.72 -8.39
N LEU A 507 14.80 -42.01 -7.35
CA LEU A 507 15.00 -42.59 -6.01
C LEU A 507 13.68 -43.01 -5.38
N GLU A 508 12.63 -42.19 -5.48
CA GLU A 508 11.27 -42.52 -5.01
C GLU A 508 10.77 -43.80 -5.69
N ALA A 509 10.92 -43.94 -7.01
CA ALA A 509 10.53 -45.17 -7.73
C ALA A 509 11.34 -46.41 -7.29
N LYS A 510 12.61 -46.23 -6.92
CA LYS A 510 13.42 -47.32 -6.37
C LYS A 510 12.98 -47.70 -4.96
N VAL A 511 12.60 -46.73 -4.13
CA VAL A 511 12.04 -46.98 -2.80
C VAL A 511 10.73 -47.75 -2.91
N THR A 512 9.80 -47.34 -3.77
CA THR A 512 8.53 -48.07 -3.96
C THR A 512 8.77 -49.50 -4.45
N SER A 513 9.72 -49.71 -5.36
CA SER A 513 10.08 -51.07 -5.80
C SER A 513 10.68 -51.93 -4.68
N LEU A 514 11.48 -51.34 -3.79
CA LEU A 514 12.02 -52.05 -2.63
C LEU A 514 10.92 -52.34 -1.60
N GLU A 515 9.99 -51.41 -1.39
CA GLU A 515 8.82 -51.62 -0.53
C GLU A 515 7.95 -52.78 -1.04
N ASP A 516 7.67 -52.85 -2.35
CA ASP A 516 6.94 -53.98 -2.96
C ASP A 516 7.68 -55.31 -2.76
N MET A 517 9.01 -55.30 -2.88
CA MET A 517 9.83 -56.49 -2.62
C MET A 517 9.77 -56.90 -1.15
N VAL A 518 9.84 -55.94 -0.22
CA VAL A 518 9.70 -56.19 1.22
C VAL A 518 8.32 -56.75 1.54
N GLN A 519 7.25 -56.20 0.98
CA GLN A 519 5.89 -56.73 1.15
C GLN A 519 5.76 -58.16 0.59
N SER A 520 6.36 -58.44 -0.57
CA SER A 520 6.42 -59.79 -1.13
C SER A 520 7.18 -60.77 -0.23
N LEU A 521 8.30 -60.34 0.37
CA LEU A 521 9.03 -61.16 1.32
C LEU A 521 8.26 -61.36 2.63
N GLN A 522 7.58 -60.34 3.13
CA GLN A 522 6.73 -60.43 4.33
C GLN A 522 5.59 -61.43 4.13
N SER A 523 4.86 -61.36 3.01
CA SER A 523 3.82 -62.34 2.69
C SER A 523 4.35 -63.77 2.56
N LYS A 524 5.54 -63.96 1.98
CA LYS A 524 6.21 -65.27 1.97
C LYS A 524 6.55 -65.75 3.38
N CYS A 525 7.07 -64.88 4.24
CA CYS A 525 7.38 -65.24 5.63
C CYS A 525 6.11 -65.64 6.39
N GLN A 526 5.02 -64.88 6.25
CA GLN A 526 3.72 -65.21 6.84
C GLN A 526 3.19 -66.57 6.37
N ASN A 527 3.33 -66.87 5.08
CA ASN A 527 2.93 -68.18 4.53
C ASN A 527 3.78 -69.31 5.13
N MET A 528 5.10 -69.15 5.18
CA MET A 528 6.01 -70.13 5.79
C MET A 528 5.75 -70.32 7.29
N GLU A 529 5.40 -69.25 8.01
CA GLU A 529 4.97 -69.31 9.41
C GLU A 529 3.66 -70.10 9.58
N GLY A 530 2.69 -69.88 8.68
CA GLY A 530 1.46 -70.68 8.64
C GLY A 530 1.72 -72.16 8.34
N GLU A 531 2.59 -72.46 7.36
CA GLU A 531 3.03 -73.83 7.08
C GLU A 531 3.72 -74.45 8.29
N ASN A 532 4.64 -73.74 8.94
CA ASN A 532 5.28 -74.21 10.17
C ASN A 532 4.28 -74.44 11.31
N ALA A 533 3.26 -73.59 11.47
CA ALA A 533 2.21 -73.78 12.46
C ALA A 533 1.42 -75.07 12.18
N THR A 534 1.01 -75.29 10.93
CA THR A 534 0.33 -76.55 10.54
C THR A 534 1.23 -77.77 10.73
N GLN A 535 2.51 -77.68 10.41
CA GLN A 535 3.48 -78.76 10.67
C GLN A 535 3.62 -79.02 12.18
N GLN A 536 3.63 -77.98 13.00
CA GLN A 536 3.69 -78.09 14.45
C GLN A 536 2.44 -78.75 15.03
N GLU A 537 1.25 -78.44 14.51
CA GLU A 537 -0.01 -79.12 14.86
C GLU A 537 0.03 -80.60 14.51
N VAL A 538 0.50 -80.96 13.30
CA VAL A 538 0.67 -82.35 12.89
C VAL A 538 1.66 -83.08 13.79
N LEU A 539 2.79 -82.46 14.13
CA LEU A 539 3.76 -83.03 15.07
C LEU A 539 3.16 -83.27 16.45
N ASN A 540 2.35 -82.34 16.95
CA ASN A 540 1.65 -82.50 18.23
C ASN A 540 0.64 -83.66 18.17
N ALA A 541 -0.15 -83.77 17.10
CA ALA A 541 -1.08 -84.89 16.91
C ALA A 541 -0.35 -86.24 16.83
N VAL A 542 0.81 -86.29 16.16
CA VAL A 542 1.65 -87.49 16.13
C VAL A 542 2.20 -87.82 17.53
N ARG A 543 2.61 -86.83 18.32
CA ARG A 543 3.03 -87.04 19.71
C ARG A 543 1.91 -87.60 20.58
N GLU A 544 0.69 -87.08 20.44
CA GLU A 544 -0.49 -87.62 21.15
C GLU A 544 -0.77 -89.06 20.74
N ASN A 545 -0.73 -89.37 19.44
CA ASN A 545 -0.90 -90.72 18.94
C ASN A 545 0.20 -91.67 19.47
N LEU A 546 1.45 -91.22 19.51
CA LEU A 546 2.55 -91.97 20.09
C LEU A 546 2.34 -92.23 21.58
N GLN A 547 1.89 -91.22 22.33
CA GLN A 547 1.60 -91.34 23.76
C GLN A 547 0.45 -92.33 24.01
N ASN A 548 -0.61 -92.28 23.19
CA ASN A 548 -1.71 -93.25 23.25
C ASN A 548 -1.23 -94.67 22.94
N ALA A 549 -0.35 -94.84 21.93
CA ALA A 549 0.26 -96.12 21.62
C ALA A 549 1.16 -96.63 22.76
N GLN A 550 1.93 -95.75 23.41
CA GLN A 550 2.73 -96.08 24.59
C GLN A 550 1.85 -96.56 25.77
N ILE A 551 0.73 -95.88 26.04
CA ILE A 551 -0.23 -96.32 27.07
C ILE A 551 -0.78 -97.70 26.73
N SER A 552 -1.18 -97.91 25.48
CA SER A 552 -1.70 -99.20 25.01
C SER A 552 -0.65 -100.30 25.13
N LEU A 553 0.60 -99.99 24.82
CA LEU A 553 1.73 -100.93 24.94
C LEU A 553 1.99 -101.30 26.40
N ALA A 554 1.97 -100.33 27.33
CA ALA A 554 2.08 -100.60 28.77
C ALA A 554 0.92 -101.48 29.28
N GLU A 555 -0.30 -101.30 28.76
CA GLU A 555 -1.42 -102.21 29.06
C GLU A 555 -1.17 -103.63 28.54
N TYR A 556 -0.61 -103.78 27.34
CA TYR A 556 -0.24 -105.09 26.80
C TYR A 556 0.89 -105.75 27.58
N GLU A 557 1.93 -105.00 27.98
CA GLU A 557 3.01 -105.50 28.84
C GLU A 557 2.48 -105.98 30.19
N LYS A 558 1.55 -105.23 30.80
CA LYS A 558 0.88 -105.67 32.04
C LYS A 558 0.10 -106.98 31.84
N LYS A 559 -0.68 -107.08 30.76
CA LYS A 559 -1.40 -108.33 30.42
C LYS A 559 -0.43 -109.49 30.18
N LEU A 560 0.71 -109.23 29.56
CA LEU A 560 1.75 -110.25 29.37
C LEU A 560 2.31 -110.74 30.70
N ALA A 561 2.62 -109.83 31.63
CA ALA A 561 3.07 -110.19 32.98
C ALA A 561 2.00 -110.99 33.76
N ASP A 562 0.72 -110.62 33.64
CA ASP A 562 -0.38 -111.40 34.22
C ASP A 562 -0.46 -112.81 33.59
N HIS A 563 -0.26 -112.94 32.28
CA HIS A 563 -0.17 -114.24 31.61
C HIS A 563 1.04 -115.06 32.05
N GLU A 564 2.23 -114.45 32.21
CA GLU A 564 3.41 -115.12 32.74
C GLU A 564 3.16 -115.68 34.14
N LYS A 565 2.51 -114.91 35.01
CA LYS A 565 2.10 -115.38 36.34
C LYS A 565 1.15 -116.58 36.27
N VAL A 566 0.18 -116.56 35.36
CA VAL A 566 -0.72 -117.71 35.12
C VAL A 566 0.05 -118.93 34.60
N VAL A 567 1.09 -118.73 33.79
CA VAL A 567 1.97 -119.81 33.32
C VAL A 567 2.79 -120.40 34.45
N GLU A 568 3.36 -119.57 35.33
CA GLU A 568 4.05 -120.02 36.55
C GLU A 568 3.13 -120.79 37.49
N GLU A 569 1.91 -120.28 37.71
CA GLU A 569 0.87 -120.98 38.48
C GLU A 569 0.54 -122.34 37.83
N ASN A 570 0.37 -122.40 36.50
CA ASN A 570 0.18 -123.66 35.77
C ASN A 570 1.38 -124.60 35.89
N ALA A 571 2.62 -124.10 35.86
CA ALA A 571 3.81 -124.90 36.05
C ALA A 571 3.87 -125.48 37.48
N SER A 572 3.49 -124.68 38.49
CA SER A 572 3.38 -125.13 39.89
C SER A 572 2.30 -126.20 40.07
N LEU A 573 1.14 -126.03 39.40
CA LEU A 573 0.06 -127.02 39.38
C LEU A 573 0.51 -128.30 38.70
N ARG A 574 1.23 -128.22 37.57
CA ARG A 574 1.81 -129.38 36.88
C ARG A 574 2.83 -130.10 37.77
N ALA A 575 3.71 -129.38 38.45
CA ALA A 575 4.67 -129.98 39.39
C ALA A 575 3.94 -130.72 40.54
N ARG A 576 2.83 -130.15 41.03
CA ARG A 576 1.98 -130.78 42.03
C ARG A 576 1.22 -132.00 41.50
N ILE A 577 0.81 -131.99 40.23
CA ILE A 577 0.25 -133.18 39.55
C ILE A 577 1.32 -134.27 39.44
N CYS A 578 2.56 -133.95 39.02
CA CYS A 578 3.65 -134.93 38.98
C CYS A 578 3.93 -135.53 40.37
N ALA A 579 3.94 -134.72 41.43
CA ALA A 579 4.08 -135.24 42.80
C ALA A 579 2.92 -136.16 43.21
N LEU A 580 1.69 -135.87 42.78
CA LEU A 580 0.54 -136.76 42.99
C LEU A 580 0.67 -138.04 42.17
N ASP A 581 1.13 -137.97 40.91
CA ASP A 581 1.37 -139.13 40.07
C ASP A 581 2.48 -140.02 40.67
N ASP A 582 3.53 -139.44 41.24
CA ASP A 582 4.57 -140.17 41.98
C ASP A 582 3.96 -140.89 43.20
N THR A 583 3.09 -140.24 43.98
CA THR A 583 2.39 -140.92 45.09
C THR A 583 1.43 -142.02 44.61
N ILE A 584 0.80 -141.85 43.45
CA ILE A 584 -0.04 -142.89 42.84
C ILE A 584 0.83 -144.06 42.38
N ALA A 585 2.00 -143.79 41.81
CA ALA A 585 2.97 -144.82 41.42
C ALA A 585 3.46 -145.58 42.64
N ASP A 586 3.81 -144.89 43.74
CA ASP A 586 4.18 -145.51 45.01
C ASP A 586 3.04 -146.40 45.54
N LEU A 587 1.81 -145.90 45.59
CA LEU A 587 0.62 -146.69 45.99
C LEU A 587 0.36 -147.87 45.05
N GLN A 588 0.62 -147.74 43.75
CA GLN A 588 0.52 -148.86 42.79
C GLN A 588 1.59 -149.92 43.06
N THR A 589 2.83 -149.52 43.37
CA THR A 589 3.89 -150.47 43.75
C THR A 589 3.56 -151.18 45.07
N GLU A 590 2.93 -150.49 46.01
CA GLU A 590 2.49 -151.04 47.29
C GLU A 590 1.32 -152.02 47.10
N MET A 591 0.33 -151.68 46.27
CA MET A 591 -0.72 -152.62 45.86
C MET A 591 -0.19 -153.86 45.13
N ASP A 592 0.83 -153.71 44.27
CA ASP A 592 1.43 -154.83 43.56
C ASP A 592 2.31 -155.69 44.48
N ALA A 593 2.92 -155.10 45.51
CA ALA A 593 3.58 -155.83 46.59
C ALA A 593 2.58 -156.65 47.41
N GLU A 594 1.45 -156.06 47.81
CA GLU A 594 0.36 -156.77 48.51
C GLU A 594 -0.25 -157.89 47.64
N ARG A 595 -0.42 -157.67 46.34
CA ARG A 595 -0.85 -158.73 45.40
C ARG A 595 0.15 -159.88 45.32
N LYS A 596 1.46 -159.60 45.32
CA LYS A 596 2.50 -160.64 45.35
C LYS A 596 2.51 -161.38 46.68
N GLU A 597 2.28 -160.70 47.79
CA GLU A 597 2.12 -161.33 49.11
C GLU A 597 0.88 -162.24 49.17
N ALA A 598 -0.26 -161.80 48.64
CA ALA A 598 -1.48 -162.60 48.53
C ALA A 598 -1.31 -163.83 47.63
N LEU A 599 -0.54 -163.72 46.53
CA LEU A 599 -0.20 -164.85 45.66
C LEU A 599 0.79 -165.83 46.31
N SER A 600 1.67 -165.35 47.20
CA SER A 600 2.56 -166.19 48.00
C SER A 600 1.79 -166.97 49.09
N PHE A 601 0.76 -166.37 49.68
CA PHE A 601 -0.14 -167.00 50.65
C PHE A 601 -1.01 -168.10 50.02
N LEU A 602 -1.50 -167.88 48.79
CA LEU A 602 -2.22 -168.89 47.99
C LEU A 602 -1.35 -170.09 47.59
N ARG A 603 -0.02 -169.93 47.48
CA ARG A 603 0.91 -171.05 47.23
C ARG A 603 1.20 -171.89 48.48
N GLN A 604 1.05 -171.33 49.68
CA GLN A 604 1.36 -172.03 50.94
C GLN A 604 0.22 -172.93 51.44
N THR A 605 -1.02 -172.68 51.03
CA THR A 605 -2.19 -173.48 51.42
C THR A 605 -2.43 -174.72 50.55
N SER A 606 -1.81 -174.81 49.36
CA SER A 606 -1.91 -175.96 48.46
C SER A 606 -0.98 -177.15 48.78
N SER A 607 -0.23 -177.13 49.90
CA SER A 607 0.71 -178.21 50.29
C SER A 607 0.45 -178.88 51.65
N ARG A 608 -0.73 -178.72 52.26
CA ARG A 608 -1.13 -179.47 53.47
C ARG A 608 -2.59 -179.93 53.41
N LYS A 609 -2.82 -181.04 52.70
CA LYS A 609 -3.84 -182.11 52.86
C LYS A 609 -3.76 -183.00 51.60
N LEU A 610 -3.52 -184.32 51.54
CA LEU A 610 -3.35 -185.42 52.51
C LEU A 610 -4.11 -185.28 53.83
#